data_AF-A0A5Q0M3Y2-F1
#
_entry.id   AF-A0A5Q0M3Y2-F1
#
_cell.length_a   1.000
_cell.length_b   1.000
_cell.length_c   1.000
_cell.angle_alpha   90.00
_cell.angle_beta   90.00
_cell.angle_gamma   90.00
#
_symmetry.space_group_name_H-M   'P 1'
#
loop_
_entity.id
_entity.type
_entity.pdbx_description
1 polymer ?
#
loop_
_entity_poly.entity_id
_entity_poly.type
_entity_poly.pdbx_seq_one_letter_code
_entity_poly.pdbx_strand_id
1 'polypeptide(L)'
;MRLNQMKAFCLVGVVLAALLLGNESKAQNPITLKCEEIGSAGRWNSSLEINTSEKKIIVDGESYSFSPQSSEKIVKNNVVREVSVIHEWTDGGISWKKEFHVNGKFDSDLTKRYRLNRITGDIHGPYSSGPCKKAEKLF
;
A
#
# COMPACT_ATOMS: atom_id res chain seq x y z
N MET A 1 60.80 -39.85 -32.90
CA MET A 1 59.38 -39.62 -32.54
C MET A 1 59.27 -38.23 -31.94
N ARG A 2 58.74 -37.25 -32.71
CA ARG A 2 58.53 -35.87 -32.25
C ARG A 2 57.04 -35.66 -32.06
N LEU A 3 56.69 -35.23 -30.84
CA LEU A 3 55.33 -35.05 -30.33
C LEU A 3 54.64 -33.87 -31.03
N ASN A 4 53.39 -34.07 -31.40
CA ASN A 4 52.52 -33.13 -32.10
C ASN A 4 52.39 -31.77 -31.40
N GLN A 5 52.50 -30.73 -32.21
CA GLN A 5 52.21 -29.34 -31.89
C GLN A 5 50.71 -29.03 -32.00
N MET A 6 50.26 -28.20 -31.05
CA MET A 6 49.24 -27.15 -31.19
C MET A 6 47.82 -27.51 -31.63
N LYS A 7 46.89 -27.42 -30.66
CA LYS A 7 45.71 -26.54 -30.71
C LYS A 7 45.01 -26.55 -29.35
N ALA A 8 45.49 -25.74 -28.41
CA ALA A 8 44.77 -25.40 -27.20
C ALA A 8 44.02 -24.08 -27.46
N PHE A 9 42.76 -24.18 -27.88
CA PHE A 9 41.82 -23.07 -27.79
C PHE A 9 41.44 -22.89 -26.32
N CYS A 10 42.23 -22.11 -25.58
CA CYS A 10 41.80 -21.61 -24.28
C CYS A 10 40.81 -20.46 -24.52
N LEU A 11 39.53 -20.83 -24.58
CA LEU A 11 38.40 -19.92 -24.45
C LEU A 11 38.56 -19.12 -23.16
N VAL A 12 38.50 -17.80 -23.32
CA VAL A 12 38.45 -16.79 -22.27
C VAL A 12 37.29 -17.12 -21.33
N GLY A 13 37.61 -17.71 -20.18
CA GLY A 13 36.68 -17.90 -19.08
C GLY A 13 36.45 -16.55 -18.41
N VAL A 14 35.39 -15.85 -18.82
CA VAL A 14 34.85 -14.72 -18.07
C VAL A 14 34.34 -15.27 -16.74
N VAL A 15 35.13 -15.12 -15.68
CA VAL A 15 34.67 -15.29 -14.30
C VAL A 15 33.75 -14.12 -14.01
N LEU A 16 32.46 -14.31 -14.29
CA LEU A 16 31.42 -13.38 -13.84
C LEU A 16 31.28 -13.59 -12.33
N ALA A 17 32.02 -12.79 -11.57
CA ALA A 17 31.82 -12.67 -10.14
C ALA A 17 30.36 -12.25 -9.90
N ALA A 18 29.53 -13.21 -9.48
CA ALA A 18 28.21 -12.93 -8.95
C ALA A 18 28.38 -12.20 -7.62
N LEU A 19 28.53 -10.88 -7.70
CA LEU A 19 28.38 -9.97 -6.58
C LEU A 19 26.95 -10.12 -6.05
N LEU A 20 26.84 -10.82 -4.93
CA LEU A 20 25.70 -10.82 -4.03
C LEU A 20 25.49 -9.41 -3.47
N LEU A 21 24.92 -8.49 -4.25
CA LEU A 21 24.39 -7.23 -3.74
C LEU A 21 23.17 -6.82 -4.56
N GLY A 22 22.01 -7.04 -3.96
CA GLY A 22 20.75 -6.59 -4.47
C GLY A 22 19.66 -7.41 -3.83
N ASN A 23 19.27 -7.04 -2.60
CA ASN A 23 17.96 -7.41 -2.08
C ASN A 23 16.97 -7.25 -3.22
N GLU A 24 16.41 -8.37 -3.67
CA GLU A 24 15.33 -8.37 -4.62
C GLU A 24 14.18 -7.60 -3.96
N SER A 25 14.08 -6.30 -4.20
CA SER A 25 12.79 -5.64 -4.26
C SER A 25 12.08 -6.28 -5.45
N LYS A 26 11.56 -7.49 -5.24
CA LYS A 26 10.50 -8.00 -6.08
C LYS A 26 9.40 -6.96 -5.94
N ALA A 27 9.24 -6.13 -6.96
CA ALA A 27 8.02 -5.39 -7.16
C ALA A 27 6.91 -6.45 -7.11
N GLN A 28 6.26 -6.59 -5.95
CA GLN A 28 5.26 -7.63 -5.81
C GLN A 28 4.08 -7.20 -6.68
N ASN A 29 3.60 -8.13 -7.50
CA ASN A 29 2.47 -7.89 -8.37
C ASN A 29 1.28 -7.35 -7.55
N PRO A 30 0.45 -6.48 -8.15
CA PRO A 30 -0.79 -6.07 -7.52
C PRO A 30 -1.59 -7.30 -7.11
N ILE A 31 -2.17 -7.26 -5.91
CA ILE A 31 -3.13 -8.28 -5.46
C ILE A 31 -4.52 -7.73 -5.72
N THR A 32 -5.34 -8.52 -6.40
CA THR A 32 -6.76 -8.25 -6.59
C THR A 32 -7.58 -9.13 -5.66
N LEU A 33 -8.36 -8.52 -4.80
CA LEU A 33 -9.30 -9.17 -3.89
C LEU A 33 -10.72 -8.96 -4.40
N LYS A 34 -11.49 -10.04 -4.48
CA LYS A 34 -12.93 -9.99 -4.75
C LYS A 34 -13.66 -10.10 -3.43
N CYS A 35 -14.52 -9.13 -3.18
CA CYS A 35 -15.13 -8.95 -1.88
C CYS A 35 -16.64 -8.95 -2.06
N GLU A 36 -17.30 -9.72 -1.21
CA GLU A 36 -18.75 -9.89 -1.22
C GLU A 36 -19.24 -9.69 0.21
N GLU A 37 -20.20 -8.78 0.41
CA GLU A 37 -20.92 -8.67 1.67
C GLU A 37 -22.42 -8.71 1.40
N ILE A 38 -23.09 -9.56 2.17
CA ILE A 38 -24.54 -9.72 2.20
C ILE A 38 -25.01 -8.98 3.45
N GLY A 39 -25.48 -7.74 3.27
CA GLY A 39 -26.02 -6.91 4.33
C GLY A 39 -27.54 -6.81 4.28
N SER A 40 -28.14 -6.19 5.29
CA SER A 40 -29.59 -5.90 5.34
C SER A 40 -30.06 -4.97 4.21
N ALA A 41 -29.16 -4.21 3.60
CA ALA A 41 -29.43 -3.32 2.46
C ALA A 41 -29.23 -4.01 1.09
N GLY A 42 -28.86 -5.29 1.05
CA GLY A 42 -28.64 -6.06 -0.17
C GLY A 42 -27.26 -6.71 -0.27
N ARG A 43 -27.01 -7.38 -1.40
CA ARG A 43 -25.71 -7.99 -1.76
C ARG A 43 -24.89 -6.96 -2.54
N TRP A 44 -23.68 -6.67 -2.09
CA TRP A 44 -22.73 -5.88 -2.87
C TRP A 44 -21.46 -6.68 -3.12
N ASN A 45 -20.87 -6.46 -4.31
CA ASN A 45 -19.61 -7.03 -4.73
C ASN A 45 -18.66 -5.87 -5.03
N SER A 46 -17.41 -5.95 -4.57
CA SER A 46 -16.36 -5.01 -4.94
C SER A 46 -15.08 -5.74 -5.31
N SER A 47 -14.29 -5.11 -6.17
CA SER A 47 -12.93 -5.53 -6.51
C SER A 47 -11.93 -4.53 -5.94
N LEU A 48 -11.03 -4.99 -5.08
CA LEU A 48 -9.97 -4.20 -4.48
C LEU A 48 -8.61 -4.64 -5.04
N GLU A 49 -7.93 -3.76 -5.75
CA GLU A 49 -6.54 -3.95 -6.17
C GLU A 49 -5.60 -3.14 -5.28
N ILE A 50 -4.55 -3.77 -4.77
CA ILE A 50 -3.54 -3.11 -3.95
C ILE A 50 -2.17 -3.30 -4.60
N ASN A 51 -1.59 -2.19 -5.07
CA ASN A 51 -0.25 -2.15 -5.61
C ASN A 51 0.69 -1.46 -4.61
N THR A 52 1.53 -2.25 -3.95
CA THR A 52 2.47 -1.74 -2.95
C THR A 52 3.64 -0.98 -3.54
N SER A 53 4.05 -1.37 -4.75
CA SER A 53 5.17 -0.78 -5.48
C SER A 53 4.84 0.62 -6.00
N GLU A 54 3.63 0.81 -6.53
CA GLU A 54 3.17 2.09 -7.09
C GLU A 54 2.47 2.99 -6.08
N LYS A 55 2.32 2.53 -4.84
CA LYS A 55 1.52 3.19 -3.79
C LYS A 55 0.11 3.56 -4.24
N LYS A 56 -0.57 2.58 -4.84
CA LYS A 56 -1.88 2.76 -5.47
C LYS A 56 -2.89 1.73 -4.98
N ILE A 57 -4.11 2.17 -4.76
CA ILE A 57 -5.27 1.31 -4.53
C ILE A 57 -6.27 1.52 -5.66
N ILE A 58 -6.89 0.45 -6.15
CA ILE A 58 -8.00 0.53 -7.10
C ILE A 58 -9.22 -0.14 -6.48
N VAL A 59 -10.36 0.55 -6.47
CA VAL A 59 -11.63 0.04 -5.95
C VAL A 59 -12.63 0.09 -7.10
N ASP A 60 -13.14 -1.07 -7.51
CA ASP A 60 -14.11 -1.18 -8.62
C ASP A 60 -13.67 -0.50 -9.92
N GLY A 61 -12.36 -0.50 -10.18
CA GLY A 61 -11.74 0.14 -11.34
C GLY A 61 -11.35 1.61 -11.14
N GLU A 62 -11.77 2.23 -10.03
CA GLU A 62 -11.40 3.59 -9.68
C GLU A 62 -10.10 3.64 -8.88
N SER A 63 -9.13 4.41 -9.37
CA SER A 63 -7.82 4.54 -8.73
C SER A 63 -7.83 5.60 -7.64
N TYR A 64 -7.46 5.20 -6.43
CA TYR A 64 -7.24 6.07 -5.28
C TYR A 64 -5.73 6.15 -5.01
N SER A 65 -5.19 7.36 -5.14
CA SER A 65 -3.86 7.67 -4.63
C SER A 65 -4.00 8.24 -3.22
N PHE A 66 -3.21 7.71 -2.28
CA PHE A 66 -3.06 8.37 -0.99
C PHE A 66 -2.09 9.54 -1.19
N SER A 67 -2.60 10.65 -1.67
CA SER A 67 -1.94 11.94 -1.45
C SER A 67 -2.29 12.41 -0.05
N PRO A 68 -1.38 13.12 0.67
CA PRO A 68 -1.75 13.79 1.90
C PRO A 68 -2.92 14.74 1.61
N GLN A 69 -4.10 14.37 2.10
CA GLN A 69 -5.28 15.22 2.00
C GLN A 69 -5.42 16.00 3.30
N SER A 70 -5.61 17.31 3.17
CA SER A 70 -5.95 18.17 4.29
C SER A 70 -7.29 18.84 4.02
N SER A 71 -8.21 18.77 4.98
CA SER A 71 -9.45 19.53 4.94
C SER A 71 -9.52 20.43 6.16
N GLU A 72 -10.14 21.60 6.02
CA GLU A 72 -10.32 22.56 7.10
C GLU A 72 -11.79 22.97 7.17
N LYS A 73 -12.33 23.01 8.39
CA LYS A 73 -13.72 23.39 8.65
C LYS A 73 -13.84 24.12 9.98
N ILE A 74 -14.82 25.02 10.09
CA ILE A 74 -15.13 25.71 11.35
C ILE A 74 -16.24 24.93 12.07
N VAL A 75 -15.96 24.49 13.30
CA VAL A 75 -16.90 23.76 14.16
C VAL A 75 -17.03 24.49 15.49
N LYS A 76 -18.22 25.03 15.80
CA LYS A 76 -18.49 25.75 17.06
C LYS A 76 -17.39 26.78 17.39
N ASN A 77 -17.07 27.64 16.43
CA ASN A 77 -16.02 28.67 16.50
C ASN A 77 -14.57 28.17 16.61
N ASN A 78 -14.31 26.87 16.43
CA ASN A 78 -12.96 26.34 16.34
C ASN A 78 -12.64 25.97 14.89
N VAL A 79 -11.44 26.33 14.44
CA VAL A 79 -10.89 25.86 13.17
C VAL A 79 -10.38 24.44 13.37
N VAL A 80 -11.02 23.48 12.73
CA VAL A 80 -10.65 22.06 12.77
C VAL A 80 -10.05 21.69 11.42
N ARG A 81 -8.77 21.32 11.42
CA ARG A 81 -8.08 20.77 10.27
C ARG A 81 -7.90 19.27 10.44
N GLU A 82 -8.31 18.50 9.45
CA GLU A 82 -8.08 17.05 9.36
C GLU A 82 -6.98 16.81 8.33
N VAL A 83 -5.98 16.02 8.69
CA VAL A 83 -4.84 15.68 7.81
C VAL A 83 -4.69 14.17 7.74
N SER A 84 -4.72 13.61 6.54
CA SER A 84 -4.45 12.19 6.28
C SER A 84 -2.95 11.97 6.10
N VAL A 85 -2.34 11.19 6.98
CA VAL A 85 -0.90 10.92 7.00
C VAL A 85 -0.63 9.43 6.88
N ILE A 86 -0.07 9.01 5.75
CA ILE A 86 0.41 7.63 5.58
C ILE A 86 1.63 7.41 6.47
N HIS A 87 1.59 6.35 7.26
CA HIS A 87 2.69 5.95 8.13
C HIS A 87 3.49 4.79 7.53
N GLU A 88 2.82 3.86 6.86
CA GLU A 88 3.46 2.67 6.31
C GLU A 88 2.83 2.29 4.98
N TRP A 89 3.68 1.92 4.03
CA TRP A 89 3.28 1.28 2.78
C TRP A 89 4.24 0.11 2.52
N THR A 90 3.82 -1.10 2.86
CA THR A 90 4.66 -2.31 2.79
C THR A 90 3.88 -3.43 2.12
N ASP A 91 4.58 -4.53 1.80
CA ASP A 91 3.95 -5.72 1.21
C ASP A 91 2.89 -6.36 2.12
N GLY A 92 2.94 -6.09 3.42
CA GLY A 92 1.93 -6.52 4.39
C GLY A 92 0.67 -5.64 4.41
N GLY A 93 0.71 -4.45 3.80
CA GLY A 93 -0.43 -3.54 3.79
C GLY A 93 -0.07 -2.07 3.95
N ILE A 94 -1.08 -1.28 4.27
CA ILE A 94 -1.00 0.17 4.34
C ILE A 94 -1.50 0.62 5.70
N SER A 95 -0.77 1.52 6.36
CA SER A 95 -1.25 2.17 7.59
C SER A 95 -1.21 3.67 7.46
N TRP A 96 -2.25 4.31 7.98
CA TRP A 96 -2.37 5.77 7.95
C TRP A 96 -3.09 6.28 9.19
N LYS A 97 -2.95 7.59 9.42
CA LYS A 97 -3.66 8.31 10.47
C LYS A 97 -4.44 9.46 9.88
N LYS A 98 -5.58 9.78 10.51
CA LYS A 98 -6.27 11.06 10.36
C LYS A 98 -5.95 11.87 11.61
N GLU A 99 -5.07 12.85 11.45
CA GLU A 99 -4.64 13.76 12.49
C GLU A 99 -5.59 14.97 12.51
N PHE A 100 -5.94 15.43 13.71
CA PHE A 100 -6.83 16.57 13.89
C PHE A 100 -6.08 17.70 14.55
N HIS A 101 -6.20 18.89 13.99
CA HIS A 101 -5.68 20.12 14.57
C HIS A 101 -6.83 21.06 14.89
N VAL A 102 -6.94 21.46 16.16
CA VAL A 102 -7.95 22.41 16.63
C VAL A 102 -7.25 23.75 16.90
N ASN A 103 -7.66 24.79 16.18
CA ASN A 103 -7.04 26.12 16.21
C ASN A 103 -5.51 26.05 16.02
N GLY A 104 -5.06 25.20 15.09
CA GLY A 104 -3.65 25.00 14.76
C GLY A 104 -2.89 24.03 15.69
N LYS A 105 -3.47 23.59 16.81
CA LYS A 105 -2.84 22.64 17.73
C LYS A 105 -3.25 21.21 17.43
N PHE A 106 -2.27 20.31 17.31
CA PHE A 106 -2.51 18.88 17.17
C PHE A 106 -3.26 18.31 18.39
N ASP A 107 -4.27 17.47 18.13
CA ASP A 107 -5.08 16.79 19.12
C ASP A 107 -4.94 15.26 18.95
N SER A 108 -4.26 14.63 19.91
CA SER A 108 -4.01 13.19 19.89
C SER A 108 -5.25 12.35 20.15
N ASP A 109 -6.23 12.87 20.89
CA ASP A 109 -7.41 12.14 21.33
C ASP A 109 -8.41 12.00 20.18
N LEU A 110 -8.42 13.00 19.31
CA LEU A 110 -9.19 12.99 18.07
C LEU A 110 -8.52 12.17 16.96
N THR A 111 -7.20 11.97 17.02
CA THR A 111 -6.44 11.25 15.99
C THR A 111 -6.93 9.82 15.81
N LYS A 112 -7.27 9.45 14.57
CA LYS A 112 -7.76 8.11 14.21
C LYS A 112 -6.71 7.34 13.43
N ARG A 113 -6.53 6.06 13.73
CA ARG A 113 -5.54 5.20 13.08
C ARG A 113 -6.23 4.12 12.27
N TYR A 114 -5.65 3.80 11.13
CA TYR A 114 -6.18 2.84 10.19
C TYR A 114 -5.09 1.91 9.68
N ARG A 115 -5.45 0.65 9.41
CA ARG A 115 -4.59 -0.32 8.73
C ARG A 115 -5.40 -1.14 7.75
N LEU A 116 -4.94 -1.22 6.51
CA LEU A 116 -5.41 -2.14 5.49
C LEU A 116 -4.42 -3.31 5.41
N ASN A 117 -4.89 -4.54 5.59
CA ASN A 117 -4.13 -5.75 5.31
C ASN A 117 -4.19 -6.05 3.82
N ARG A 118 -3.03 -6.13 3.16
CA ARG A 118 -2.98 -6.38 1.70
C ARG A 118 -3.46 -7.76 1.29
N ILE A 119 -3.27 -8.78 2.15
CA ILE A 119 -3.59 -10.17 1.83
C ILE A 119 -5.08 -10.44 2.02
N THR A 120 -5.65 -9.96 3.13
CA THR A 120 -7.07 -10.24 3.45
C THR A 120 -8.02 -9.14 2.95
N GLY A 121 -7.51 -7.94 2.66
CA GLY A 121 -8.32 -6.78 2.32
C GLY A 121 -9.01 -6.16 3.54
N ASP A 122 -8.72 -6.65 4.75
CA ASP A 122 -9.33 -6.15 5.98
C ASP A 122 -8.84 -4.74 6.29
N ILE A 123 -9.79 -3.85 6.50
CA ILE A 123 -9.52 -2.52 7.05
C ILE A 123 -9.86 -2.53 8.53
N HIS A 124 -8.89 -2.15 9.35
CA HIS A 124 -9.04 -1.89 10.77
C HIS A 124 -9.00 -0.39 11.04
N GLY A 125 -10.01 0.14 11.72
CA GLY A 125 -10.08 1.53 12.16
C GLY A 125 -11.30 1.79 13.04
N PRO A 126 -11.40 2.98 13.66
CA PRO A 126 -12.44 3.31 14.63
C PRO A 126 -13.87 3.36 14.06
N TYR A 127 -14.01 3.44 12.74
CA TYR A 127 -15.31 3.44 12.05
C TYR A 127 -15.39 2.39 10.93
N SER A 128 -14.35 1.56 10.79
CA SER A 128 -14.22 0.57 9.73
C SER A 128 -13.62 -0.72 10.28
N SER A 129 -14.41 -1.79 10.21
CA SER A 129 -13.96 -3.16 10.41
C SER A 129 -14.60 -4.05 9.35
N GLY A 130 -13.76 -4.82 8.65
CA GLY A 130 -14.19 -5.85 7.69
C GLY A 130 -13.40 -5.85 6.37
N PRO A 131 -13.48 -6.94 5.60
CA PRO A 131 -12.79 -7.08 4.33
C PRO A 131 -13.43 -6.16 3.28
N CYS A 132 -12.61 -5.32 2.65
CA CYS A 132 -12.98 -4.46 1.52
C CYS A 132 -14.18 -3.54 1.73
N LYS A 133 -14.56 -3.29 2.99
CA LYS A 133 -15.73 -2.50 3.33
C LYS A 133 -15.57 -1.09 2.79
N LYS A 134 -16.35 -0.77 1.76
CA LYS A 134 -16.52 0.55 1.13
C LYS A 134 -15.25 1.39 1.20
N ALA A 135 -14.19 0.95 0.50
CA ALA A 135 -12.92 1.67 0.45
C ALA A 135 -13.09 3.12 -0.03
N GLU A 136 -14.18 3.44 -0.75
CA GLU A 136 -14.66 4.81 -1.02
C GLU A 136 -14.82 5.70 0.23
N LYS A 137 -15.11 5.13 1.40
CA LYS A 137 -15.25 5.88 2.68
C LYS A 137 -13.92 6.11 3.40
N LEU A 138 -12.82 5.56 2.89
CA LEU A 138 -11.48 5.66 3.49
C LEU A 138 -10.66 6.82 2.93
N PHE A 139 -11.06 7.33 1.76
CA PHE A 139 -10.42 8.39 1.01
C PHE A 139 -11.22 9.68 1.10
#